data_AF-A0A932KRS7-F1
#
_entry.id   AF-A0A932KRS7-F1
#
_cell.length_a   1.000
_cell.length_b   1.000
_cell.length_c   1.000
_cell.angle_alpha   90.00
_cell.angle_beta   90.00
_cell.angle_gamma   90.00
#
_symmetry.space_group_name_H-M   'P 1'
#
loop_
_entity.id
_entity.type
_entity.pdbx_description
1 polymer ?
#
loop_
_entity_poly.entity_id
_entity_poly.type
_entity_poly.pdbx_seq_one_letter_code
_entity_poly.pdbx_strand_id
1 'polypeptide(L)'
;MTHANPNEIDLLYSDKKDADFWKKNAREHGRLYWVRAMTTRAFEEGPATPASLAPGSPSPAVRAGLYKALARAFRYADEALARDVSSGAFRREAAGAVSVLGKAVAVDEGLSLLAVFQGLDPGDVLDHLQTKYTRLFYDSYMPFVPAYESIYSHEQQMNGARAERAREIYRQGGFQPPTEEMVDHVSVELDGLAHLLRKQGSGEGAEGLASSLLFGHLVRWAGKFCADVEELSGSEFYRGTAMILRGVLSLEEKGREGGA
;
A
#
# COMPACT_ATOMS: atom_id res chain seq x y z
N MET A 1 14.57 -10.22 -16.76
CA MET A 1 14.90 -10.14 -15.32
C MET A 1 16.33 -9.67 -15.22
N THR A 2 16.54 -8.42 -14.80
CA THR A 2 17.88 -7.88 -14.57
C THR A 2 18.35 -8.44 -13.22
N HIS A 3 19.28 -9.41 -13.26
CA HIS A 3 19.88 -9.93 -12.03
C HIS A 3 20.69 -8.81 -11.35
N ALA A 4 20.50 -8.59 -10.05
CA ALA A 4 21.29 -7.64 -9.28
C ALA A 4 22.78 -8.04 -9.39
N ASN A 5 23.65 -7.06 -9.69
CA ASN A 5 25.08 -7.30 -9.83
C ASN A 5 25.68 -7.50 -8.42
N PRO A 6 26.33 -8.64 -8.11
CA PRO A 6 26.92 -8.87 -6.79
C PRO A 6 27.89 -7.78 -6.34
N ASN A 7 28.55 -7.09 -7.28
CA ASN A 7 29.45 -5.97 -6.98
C ASN A 7 28.71 -4.71 -6.53
N GLU A 8 27.44 -4.52 -6.91
CA GLU A 8 26.63 -3.37 -6.46
C GLU A 8 26.17 -3.53 -5.02
N ILE A 9 25.88 -4.77 -4.58
CA ILE A 9 25.45 -5.06 -3.21
C ILE A 9 26.58 -4.73 -2.20
N ASP A 10 27.84 -5.05 -2.55
CA ASP A 10 29.01 -4.69 -1.71
C ASP A 10 29.22 -3.18 -1.58
N LEU A 11 28.64 -2.38 -2.50
CA LEU A 11 28.67 -0.92 -2.45
C LEU A 11 27.46 -0.32 -1.72
N LEU A 12 26.46 -1.14 -1.37
CA LEU A 12 25.25 -0.75 -0.64
C LEU A 12 25.38 -1.09 0.85
N TYR A 13 26.01 -2.22 1.18
CA TYR A 13 26.12 -2.71 2.55
C TYR A 13 27.58 -2.78 2.99
N SER A 14 27.93 -1.98 3.99
CA SER A 14 29.30 -1.92 4.54
C SER A 14 29.62 -3.13 5.42
N ASP A 15 28.63 -3.73 6.08
CA ASP A 15 28.80 -4.98 6.82
C ASP A 15 28.79 -6.18 5.87
N LYS A 16 29.81 -7.04 6.00
CA LYS A 16 29.99 -8.20 5.12
C LYS A 16 28.87 -9.24 5.28
N LYS A 17 28.35 -9.44 6.50
CA LYS A 17 27.27 -10.41 6.72
C LYS A 17 25.98 -9.94 6.06
N ASP A 18 25.70 -8.64 6.13
CA ASP A 18 24.55 -8.04 5.45
C ASP A 18 24.70 -8.13 3.93
N ALA A 19 25.90 -7.84 3.39
CA ALA A 19 26.18 -7.99 1.97
C ALA A 19 26.01 -9.45 1.49
N ASP A 20 26.53 -10.43 2.25
CA ASP A 20 26.39 -11.85 1.93
C ASP A 20 24.91 -12.31 2.03
N PHE A 21 24.16 -11.84 3.03
CA PHE A 21 22.73 -12.05 3.16
C PHE A 21 21.98 -11.53 1.92
N TRP A 22 22.25 -10.29 1.50
CA TRP A 22 21.58 -9.68 0.37
C TRP A 22 21.98 -10.30 -0.98
N LYS A 23 23.24 -10.74 -1.15
CA LYS A 23 23.67 -11.50 -2.34
C LYS A 23 22.90 -12.81 -2.49
N LYS A 24 22.66 -13.54 -1.40
CA LYS A 24 21.85 -14.76 -1.41
C LYS A 24 20.40 -14.43 -1.76
N ASN A 25 19.78 -13.51 -1.01
CA ASN A 25 18.36 -13.19 -1.17
C ASN A 25 18.04 -12.50 -2.51
N ALA A 26 18.96 -11.72 -3.07
CA ALA A 26 18.80 -11.16 -4.42
C ALA A 26 18.67 -12.26 -5.49
N ARG A 27 19.45 -13.35 -5.35
CA ARG A 27 19.40 -14.49 -6.27
C ARG A 27 18.14 -15.32 -6.09
N GLU A 28 17.76 -15.61 -4.85
CA GLU A 28 16.61 -16.48 -4.53
C GLU A 28 15.26 -15.74 -4.67
N HIS A 29 15.24 -14.44 -4.37
CA HIS A 29 14.00 -13.67 -4.20
C HIS A 29 13.93 -12.39 -5.01
N GLY A 30 14.86 -12.13 -5.94
CA GLY A 30 14.89 -10.93 -6.79
C GLY A 30 13.68 -10.75 -7.74
N ARG A 31 12.75 -11.70 -7.78
CA ARG A 31 11.42 -11.54 -8.40
C ARG A 31 10.52 -10.56 -7.63
N LEU A 32 10.71 -10.41 -6.32
CA LEU A 32 10.03 -9.42 -5.49
C LEU A 32 10.64 -8.05 -5.72
N TYR A 33 9.80 -7.03 -5.87
CA TYR A 33 10.25 -5.68 -6.09
C TYR A 33 11.06 -5.15 -4.91
N TRP A 34 10.58 -5.36 -3.67
CA TRP A 34 11.26 -4.81 -2.51
C TRP A 34 12.68 -5.39 -2.33
N VAL A 35 12.90 -6.66 -2.69
CA VAL A 35 14.23 -7.28 -2.70
C VAL A 35 15.14 -6.58 -3.71
N ARG A 36 14.61 -6.23 -4.90
CA ARG A 36 15.37 -5.45 -5.87
C ARG A 36 15.68 -4.05 -5.33
N ALA A 37 14.70 -3.38 -4.71
CA ALA A 37 14.89 -2.03 -4.16
C ALA A 37 15.98 -1.97 -3.06
N MET A 38 16.14 -3.05 -2.31
CA MET A 38 17.23 -3.19 -1.33
C MET A 38 18.58 -3.54 -1.96
N THR A 39 18.59 -4.15 -3.15
CA THR A 39 19.82 -4.70 -3.76
C THR A 39 20.32 -3.91 -4.97
N THR A 40 19.65 -2.82 -5.32
CA THR A 40 20.03 -1.90 -6.38
C THR A 40 20.07 -0.46 -5.88
N ARG A 41 20.94 0.37 -6.45
CA ARG A 41 20.93 1.81 -6.18
C ARG A 41 19.72 2.46 -6.83
N ALA A 42 19.22 3.53 -6.20
CA ALA A 42 18.13 4.34 -6.74
C ALA A 42 18.46 4.79 -8.18
N PHE A 43 17.50 4.62 -9.08
CA PHE A 43 17.43 5.50 -10.24
C PHE A 43 16.87 6.84 -9.75
N GLU A 44 17.46 7.96 -10.17
CA GLU A 44 16.89 9.28 -9.87
C GLU A 44 15.46 9.32 -10.38
N GLU A 45 14.53 9.26 -9.44
CA GLU A 45 13.12 9.15 -9.73
C GLU A 45 12.59 10.59 -9.66
N GLY A 46 12.44 11.21 -10.83
CA GLY A 46 12.18 12.65 -11.04
C GLY A 46 11.08 13.26 -10.15
N PRO A 47 11.01 14.60 -10.06
CA PRO A 47 10.05 15.27 -9.19
C PRO A 47 8.63 14.84 -9.55
N ALA A 48 7.84 14.47 -8.53
CA ALA A 48 6.41 14.29 -8.72
C ALA A 48 5.85 15.63 -9.20
N THR A 49 5.28 15.67 -10.41
CA THR A 49 4.66 16.88 -10.92
C THR A 49 3.48 17.21 -10.01
N PRO A 50 3.39 18.42 -9.44
CA PRO A 50 2.21 18.82 -8.68
C PRO A 50 1.02 18.80 -9.63
N ALA A 51 0.10 17.86 -9.43
CA ALA A 51 -1.12 17.75 -10.22
C ALA A 51 -2.30 18.00 -9.29
N SER A 52 -3.29 18.75 -9.77
CA SER A 52 -4.59 18.83 -9.12
C SER A 52 -5.39 17.58 -9.49
N LEU A 53 -6.29 17.14 -8.60
CA LEU A 53 -7.25 16.10 -8.95
C LEU A 53 -8.10 16.58 -10.14
N ALA A 54 -8.23 15.74 -11.17
CA ALA A 54 -8.94 16.11 -12.39
C ALA A 54 -10.42 16.45 -12.10
N PRO A 55 -11.01 17.45 -12.81
CA PRO A 55 -12.45 17.71 -12.74
C PRO A 55 -13.24 16.45 -13.11
N GLY A 56 -14.21 16.05 -12.29
CA GLY A 56 -15.00 14.82 -12.49
C GLY A 56 -14.51 13.60 -11.70
N SER A 57 -13.44 13.74 -10.90
CA SER A 57 -13.06 12.73 -9.90
C SER A 57 -14.22 12.46 -8.92
N PRO A 58 -14.37 11.22 -8.41
CA PRO A 58 -15.38 10.91 -7.40
C PRO A 58 -15.29 11.85 -6.21
N SER A 59 -16.42 12.08 -5.54
CA SER A 59 -16.45 13.00 -4.40
C SER A 59 -15.39 12.61 -3.37
N PRO A 60 -14.71 13.59 -2.73
CA PRO A 60 -13.68 13.30 -1.73
C PRO A 60 -14.18 12.36 -0.63
N ALA A 61 -15.46 12.44 -0.25
CA ALA A 61 -16.08 11.56 0.72
C ALA A 61 -16.09 10.07 0.31
N VAL A 62 -16.44 9.76 -0.94
CA VAL A 62 -16.44 8.36 -1.43
C VAL A 62 -15.02 7.79 -1.46
N ARG A 63 -14.06 8.58 -1.94
CA ARG A 63 -12.64 8.20 -1.96
C ARG A 63 -12.10 7.99 -0.55
N ALA A 64 -12.47 8.85 0.39
CA ALA A 64 -12.08 8.71 1.78
C ALA A 64 -12.57 7.40 2.41
N GLY A 65 -13.82 7.00 2.13
CA GLY A 65 -14.36 5.71 2.59
C GLY A 65 -13.56 4.53 2.06
N LEU A 66 -13.26 4.52 0.75
CA LEU A 66 -12.44 3.49 0.12
C LEU A 66 -11.05 3.35 0.76
N TYR A 67 -10.31 4.46 0.85
CA TYR A 67 -8.96 4.43 1.42
C TYR A 67 -8.96 4.07 2.91
N LYS A 68 -10.02 4.43 3.65
CA LYS A 68 -10.18 3.99 5.05
C LYS A 68 -10.41 2.49 5.15
N ALA A 69 -11.23 1.90 4.28
CA ALA A 69 -11.44 0.46 4.24
C ALA A 69 -10.15 -0.29 3.85
N LEU A 70 -9.43 0.19 2.84
CA LEU A 70 -8.13 -0.37 2.45
C LEU A 70 -7.08 -0.23 3.55
N ALA A 71 -7.05 0.90 4.27
CA ALA A 71 -6.18 1.07 5.44
C ALA A 71 -6.48 0.01 6.50
N ARG A 72 -7.76 -0.26 6.79
CA ARG A 72 -8.18 -1.30 7.75
C ARG A 72 -7.72 -2.69 7.32
N ALA A 73 -7.76 -2.99 6.03
CA ALA A 73 -7.32 -4.29 5.49
C ALA A 73 -5.82 -4.55 5.59
N PHE A 74 -4.99 -3.51 5.57
CA PHE A 74 -3.53 -3.60 5.73
C PHE A 74 -3.07 -3.29 7.16
N ARG A 75 -3.95 -3.43 8.16
CA ARG A 75 -3.55 -3.46 9.58
C ARG A 75 -3.69 -4.88 10.11
N TYR A 76 -3.06 -5.13 11.26
CA TYR A 76 -3.31 -6.36 11.99
C TYR A 76 -4.81 -6.51 12.27
N ALA A 77 -5.38 -7.64 11.88
CA ALA A 77 -6.82 -7.82 11.85
C ALA A 77 -7.42 -7.83 13.27
N ASP A 78 -8.54 -7.14 13.44
CA ASP A 78 -9.35 -7.12 14.66
C ASP A 78 -10.70 -7.83 14.46
N GLU A 79 -11.42 -8.04 15.56
CA GLU A 79 -12.75 -8.68 15.53
C GLU A 79 -13.77 -7.91 14.68
N ALA A 80 -13.62 -6.59 14.55
CA ALA A 80 -14.53 -5.77 13.76
C ALA A 80 -14.34 -6.06 12.26
N LEU A 81 -13.09 -6.05 11.78
CA LEU A 81 -12.75 -6.41 10.42
C LEU A 81 -13.20 -7.84 10.11
N ALA A 82 -12.94 -8.79 11.00
CA ALA A 82 -13.33 -10.18 10.78
C ALA A 82 -14.85 -10.35 10.63
N ARG A 83 -15.65 -9.66 11.45
CA ARG A 83 -17.12 -9.63 11.32
C ARG A 83 -17.58 -8.98 10.01
N ASP A 84 -16.92 -7.90 9.58
CA ASP A 84 -17.26 -7.24 8.32
C ASP A 84 -16.91 -8.09 7.10
N VAL A 85 -15.81 -8.84 7.16
CA VAL A 85 -15.39 -9.79 6.12
C VAL A 85 -16.34 -10.98 6.07
N SER A 86 -16.63 -11.60 7.23
CA SER A 86 -17.56 -12.72 7.37
C SER A 86 -18.98 -12.37 6.89
N SER A 87 -19.51 -11.21 7.25
CA SER A 87 -20.83 -10.75 6.79
C SER A 87 -20.87 -10.23 5.35
N GLY A 88 -19.69 -10.13 4.71
CA GLY A 88 -19.52 -9.53 3.40
C GLY A 88 -19.69 -8.01 3.35
N ALA A 89 -19.85 -7.34 4.50
CA ALA A 89 -19.95 -5.88 4.59
C ALA A 89 -18.71 -5.20 4.02
N PHE A 90 -17.51 -5.68 4.37
CA PHE A 90 -16.24 -5.15 3.86
C PHE A 90 -16.20 -5.17 2.32
N ARG A 91 -16.58 -6.29 1.71
CA ARG A 91 -16.62 -6.44 0.25
C ARG A 91 -17.64 -5.48 -0.40
N ARG A 92 -18.83 -5.32 0.20
CA ARG A 92 -19.86 -4.39 -0.32
C ARG A 92 -19.40 -2.93 -0.23
N GLU A 93 -18.75 -2.56 0.87
CA GLU A 93 -18.16 -1.22 1.06
C GLU A 93 -17.11 -0.93 -0.01
N ALA A 94 -16.15 -1.86 -0.22
CA ALA A 94 -15.13 -1.73 -1.26
C ALA A 94 -15.75 -1.64 -2.67
N ALA A 95 -16.70 -2.53 -3.00
CA ALA A 95 -17.36 -2.53 -4.31
C ALA A 95 -18.12 -1.23 -4.58
N GLY A 96 -18.87 -0.74 -3.58
CA GLY A 96 -19.63 0.50 -3.68
C GLY A 96 -18.71 1.68 -3.97
N ALA A 97 -17.57 1.76 -3.28
CA ALA A 97 -16.67 2.89 -3.40
C ALA A 97 -15.85 2.87 -4.71
N VAL A 98 -15.44 1.69 -5.20
CA VAL A 98 -14.69 1.61 -6.47
C VAL A 98 -15.59 1.80 -7.70
N SER A 99 -16.87 1.41 -7.63
CA SER A 99 -17.79 1.59 -8.76
C SER A 99 -17.92 3.04 -9.24
N VAL A 100 -17.61 4.01 -8.37
CA VAL A 100 -17.61 5.44 -8.66
C VAL A 100 -16.30 5.91 -9.34
N LEU A 101 -15.16 5.27 -9.04
CA LEU A 101 -13.84 5.58 -9.63
C LEU A 101 -13.68 5.06 -11.07
N GLY A 102 -14.41 4.00 -11.41
CA GLY A 102 -14.37 3.39 -12.73
C GLY A 102 -14.22 1.89 -12.66
N LYS A 103 -14.03 1.26 -13.82
CA LYS A 103 -13.87 -0.20 -13.94
C LYS A 103 -12.40 -0.57 -14.12
N ALA A 104 -11.93 -1.53 -13.34
CA ALA A 104 -10.63 -2.15 -13.51
C ALA A 104 -10.75 -3.65 -13.24
N VAL A 105 -10.24 -4.48 -14.15
CA VAL A 105 -10.33 -5.95 -14.05
C VAL A 105 -9.75 -6.47 -12.73
N ALA A 106 -8.63 -5.90 -12.28
CA ALA A 106 -8.02 -6.26 -11.00
C ALA A 106 -8.94 -6.01 -9.79
N VAL A 107 -9.79 -4.98 -9.84
CA VAL A 107 -10.77 -4.71 -8.77
C VAL A 107 -11.83 -5.80 -8.76
N ASP A 108 -12.38 -6.17 -9.92
CA ASP A 108 -13.42 -7.19 -10.01
C ASP A 108 -12.91 -8.57 -9.55
N GLU A 109 -11.69 -8.93 -9.95
CA GLU A 109 -11.01 -10.14 -9.49
C GLU A 109 -10.76 -10.10 -7.97
N GLY A 110 -10.26 -8.97 -7.45
CA GLY A 110 -10.03 -8.81 -6.03
C GLY A 110 -11.31 -8.91 -5.20
N LEU A 111 -12.39 -8.26 -5.64
CA LEU A 111 -13.71 -8.37 -5.02
C LEU A 111 -14.26 -9.81 -5.07
N SER A 112 -13.91 -10.59 -6.09
CA SER A 112 -14.29 -12.00 -6.20
C SER A 112 -13.55 -12.86 -5.19
N LEU A 113 -12.26 -12.61 -4.96
CA LEU A 113 -11.47 -13.28 -3.92
C LEU A 113 -12.03 -13.00 -2.52
N LEU A 114 -12.50 -11.79 -2.24
CA LEU A 114 -13.10 -11.46 -0.94
C LEU A 114 -14.43 -12.20 -0.67
N ALA A 115 -15.09 -12.72 -1.70
CA ALA A 115 -16.38 -13.39 -1.54
C ALA A 115 -16.26 -14.74 -0.81
N VAL A 116 -15.08 -15.38 -0.82
CA VAL A 116 -14.87 -16.73 -0.23
C VAL A 116 -15.04 -16.75 1.29
N PHE A 117 -14.92 -15.59 1.95
CA PHE A 117 -15.06 -15.46 3.40
C PHE A 117 -16.51 -15.23 3.84
N GLN A 118 -17.43 -14.99 2.91
CA GLN A 118 -18.82 -14.68 3.26
C GLN A 118 -19.52 -15.89 3.87
N GLY A 119 -20.11 -15.70 5.06
CA GLY A 119 -20.82 -16.74 5.79
C GLY A 119 -19.92 -17.68 6.60
N LEU A 120 -18.59 -17.48 6.60
CA LEU A 120 -17.69 -18.18 7.51
C LEU A 120 -17.82 -17.65 8.94
N ASP A 121 -17.43 -18.46 9.93
CA ASP A 121 -17.40 -18.02 11.32
C ASP A 121 -16.43 -16.83 11.51
N PRO A 122 -16.82 -15.72 12.17
CA PRO A 122 -15.94 -14.57 12.37
C PRO A 122 -14.65 -14.90 13.14
N GLY A 123 -14.66 -15.87 14.05
CA GLY A 123 -13.48 -16.32 14.78
C GLY A 123 -12.48 -17.02 13.86
N ASP A 124 -12.96 -17.93 13.01
CA ASP A 124 -12.13 -18.60 12.00
C ASP A 124 -11.55 -17.60 10.98
N VAL A 125 -12.35 -16.59 10.58
CA VAL A 125 -11.87 -15.50 9.73
C VAL A 125 -10.78 -14.71 10.43
N LEU A 126 -10.96 -14.35 11.70
CA LEU A 126 -9.97 -13.58 12.46
C LEU A 126 -8.64 -14.34 12.57
N ASP A 127 -8.67 -15.61 12.96
CA ASP A 127 -7.48 -16.45 13.09
C ASP A 127 -6.74 -16.59 11.74
N HIS A 128 -7.48 -16.83 10.66
CA HIS A 128 -6.92 -16.88 9.32
C HIS A 128 -6.23 -15.57 8.95
N LEU A 129 -6.90 -14.42 9.13
CA LEU A 129 -6.35 -13.11 8.77
C LEU A 129 -5.10 -12.78 9.59
N GLN A 130 -5.14 -12.97 10.91
CA GLN A 130 -3.99 -12.71 11.79
C GLN A 130 -2.79 -13.60 11.47
N THR A 131 -3.01 -14.91 11.29
CA THR A 131 -1.96 -15.86 10.93
C THR A 131 -1.30 -15.48 9.61
N LYS A 132 -2.11 -15.14 8.59
CA LYS A 132 -1.61 -14.76 7.28
C LYS A 132 -0.92 -13.39 7.31
N TYR A 133 -1.42 -12.43 8.08
CA TYR A 133 -0.81 -11.12 8.25
C TYR A 133 0.61 -11.25 8.82
N THR A 134 0.75 -11.96 9.94
CA THR A 134 2.06 -12.12 10.61
C THR A 134 3.08 -12.75 9.68
N ARG A 135 2.70 -13.83 8.99
CA ARG A 135 3.59 -14.50 8.03
C ARG A 135 3.93 -13.63 6.82
N LEU A 136 3.01 -12.78 6.38
CA LEU A 136 3.20 -11.98 5.18
C LEU A 136 3.99 -10.71 5.44
N PHE A 137 3.71 -9.98 6.52
CA PHE A 137 4.23 -8.63 6.76
C PHE A 137 5.26 -8.53 7.88
N TYR A 138 5.29 -9.47 8.83
CA TYR A 138 6.16 -9.40 10.02
C TYR A 138 7.07 -10.62 10.21
N ASP A 139 7.18 -11.50 9.22
CA ASP A 139 8.08 -12.65 9.33
C ASP A 139 9.55 -12.18 9.28
N SER A 140 10.40 -12.79 10.12
CA SER A 140 11.83 -12.54 10.15
C SER A 140 12.59 -13.35 9.09
N TYR A 141 11.90 -14.27 8.41
CA TYR A 141 12.48 -15.14 7.39
C TYR A 141 11.97 -14.80 5.99
N MET A 142 12.89 -14.82 5.03
CA MET A 142 12.56 -14.61 3.63
C MET A 142 11.82 -15.83 3.03
N PRO A 143 10.84 -15.64 2.13
CA PRO A 143 10.33 -14.36 1.65
C PRO A 143 9.15 -13.83 2.49
N PHE A 144 9.14 -12.51 2.74
CA PHE A 144 8.01 -11.75 3.28
C PHE A 144 7.81 -10.47 2.44
N VAL A 145 6.83 -9.64 2.80
CA VAL A 145 6.53 -8.36 2.14
C VAL A 145 6.55 -7.24 3.19
N PRO A 146 7.61 -6.43 3.28
CA PRO A 146 7.56 -5.22 4.09
C PRO A 146 6.50 -4.27 3.52
N ALA A 147 5.79 -3.55 4.37
CA ALA A 147 4.69 -2.68 3.98
C ALA A 147 5.04 -1.19 4.16
N TYR A 148 6.28 -0.80 3.82
CA TYR A 148 6.86 0.52 4.08
C TYR A 148 7.38 1.21 2.81
N GLU A 149 6.99 2.46 2.55
CA GLU A 149 7.41 3.21 1.35
C GLU A 149 8.93 3.31 1.22
N SER A 150 9.63 3.58 2.32
CA SER A 150 11.09 3.75 2.34
C SER A 150 11.85 2.55 1.76
N ILE A 151 11.36 1.33 2.01
CA ILE A 151 11.92 0.10 1.44
C ILE A 151 11.72 0.03 -0.08
N TYR A 152 10.53 0.37 -0.57
CA TYR A 152 10.22 0.35 -2.02
C TYR A 152 10.83 1.53 -2.79
N SER A 153 11.28 2.56 -2.06
CA SER A 153 11.86 3.78 -2.61
C SER A 153 13.38 3.75 -2.68
N HIS A 154 14.00 2.57 -2.55
CA HIS A 154 15.46 2.38 -2.60
C HIS A 154 16.21 3.20 -1.54
N GLU A 155 15.64 3.40 -0.35
CA GLU A 155 16.33 4.08 0.76
C GLU A 155 17.21 3.11 1.58
N GLN A 156 17.17 1.81 1.27
CA GLN A 156 17.89 0.71 1.94
C GLN A 156 17.66 0.59 3.47
N GLN A 157 16.74 1.37 4.04
CA GLN A 157 16.33 1.31 5.44
C GLN A 157 14.89 1.80 5.59
N MET A 158 14.26 1.43 6.71
CA MET A 158 12.92 1.92 7.06
C MET A 158 12.99 3.34 7.63
N ASN A 159 11.86 4.06 7.57
CA ASN A 159 11.70 5.40 8.16
C ASN A 159 12.76 6.42 7.67
N GLY A 160 13.04 6.42 6.36
CA GLY A 160 13.96 7.35 5.72
C GLY A 160 13.32 8.67 5.29
N ALA A 161 13.85 9.28 4.22
CA ALA A 161 13.43 10.63 3.80
C ALA A 161 11.97 10.68 3.32
N ARG A 162 11.45 9.57 2.79
CA ARG A 162 10.04 9.39 2.44
C ARG A 162 9.12 9.51 3.65
N ALA A 163 9.46 8.84 4.75
CA ALA A 163 8.71 8.90 5.99
C ALA A 163 8.65 10.32 6.57
N GLU A 164 9.75 11.08 6.54
CA GLU A 164 9.77 12.47 7.00
C GLU A 164 8.89 13.39 6.14
N ARG A 165 8.86 13.19 4.81
CA ARG A 165 7.94 13.94 3.92
C ARG A 165 6.49 13.61 4.20
N ALA A 166 6.15 12.34 4.41
CA ALA A 166 4.80 11.92 4.79
C ALA A 166 4.38 12.54 6.14
N ARG A 167 5.28 12.54 7.13
CA ARG A 167 5.06 13.16 8.44
C ARG A 167 4.74 14.65 8.33
N GLU A 168 5.43 15.37 7.46
CA GLU A 168 5.16 16.79 7.22
C GLU A 168 3.78 17.02 6.60
N ILE A 169 3.38 16.19 5.63
CA ILE A 169 2.02 16.22 5.07
C ILE A 169 0.97 15.98 6.17
N TYR A 170 1.17 14.98 7.04
CA TYR A 170 0.25 14.67 8.13
C TYR A 170 0.13 15.83 9.12
N ARG A 171 1.26 16.43 9.49
CA ARG A 171 1.31 17.58 10.40
C ARG A 171 0.54 18.77 9.83
N GLN A 172 0.74 19.10 8.56
CA GLN A 172 0.01 20.18 7.89
C GLN A 172 -1.49 19.86 7.74
N GLY A 173 -1.83 18.59 7.50
CA GLY A 173 -3.20 18.11 7.38
C GLY A 173 -3.95 17.95 8.70
N GLY A 174 -3.26 18.00 9.84
CA GLY A 174 -3.81 17.68 11.16
C GLY A 174 -4.18 16.21 11.31
N PHE A 175 -3.47 15.31 10.61
CA PHE A 175 -3.58 13.86 10.82
C PHE A 175 -2.57 13.41 11.88
N GLN A 176 -3.02 12.62 12.84
CA GLN A 176 -2.17 12.01 13.85
C GLN A 176 -2.02 10.52 13.52
N PRO A 177 -0.85 10.07 13.04
CA PRO A 177 -0.62 8.66 12.77
C PRO A 177 -0.62 7.84 14.07
N PRO A 178 -0.95 6.53 14.01
CA PRO A 178 -0.79 5.63 15.13
C PRO A 178 0.66 5.62 15.65
N THR A 179 0.83 5.37 16.95
CA THR A 179 2.15 5.36 17.61
C THR A 179 2.90 4.05 17.47
N GLU A 180 2.15 2.97 17.23
CA GLU A 180 2.60 1.59 17.15
C GLU A 180 3.13 1.19 15.77
N GLU A 181 2.99 2.07 14.77
CA GLU A 181 3.39 1.80 13.39
C GLU A 181 4.11 2.99 12.77
N MET A 182 5.00 2.73 11.80
CA MET A 182 5.76 3.77 11.12
C MET A 182 4.88 4.59 10.18
N VAL A 183 5.24 5.87 10.03
CA VAL A 183 4.44 6.87 9.30
C VAL A 183 4.32 6.58 7.80
N ASP A 184 5.26 5.83 7.24
CA ASP A 184 5.33 5.41 5.83
C ASP A 184 4.81 3.97 5.62
N HIS A 185 4.18 3.38 6.63
CA HIS A 185 3.47 2.12 6.46
C HIS A 185 2.24 2.33 5.56
N VAL A 186 1.95 1.38 4.66
CA VAL A 186 0.87 1.49 3.68
C VAL A 186 -0.48 1.83 4.33
N SER A 187 -0.80 1.20 5.47
CA SER A 187 -2.06 1.44 6.17
C SER A 187 -2.14 2.79 6.89
N VAL A 188 -0.98 3.42 7.15
CA VAL A 188 -0.89 4.76 7.72
C VAL A 188 -1.05 5.80 6.62
N GLU A 189 -0.37 5.63 5.48
CA GLU A 189 -0.54 6.50 4.30
C GLU A 189 -1.97 6.48 3.77
N LEU A 190 -2.61 5.31 3.67
CA LEU A 190 -4.00 5.18 3.24
C LEU A 190 -4.97 5.88 4.21
N ASP A 191 -4.74 5.78 5.52
CA ASP A 191 -5.58 6.44 6.53
C ASP A 191 -5.37 7.96 6.54
N GLY A 192 -4.11 8.40 6.39
CA GLY A 192 -3.75 9.80 6.20
C GLY A 192 -4.42 10.39 4.96
N LEU A 193 -4.42 9.67 3.84
CA LEU A 193 -5.11 10.09 2.62
C LEU A 193 -6.63 10.19 2.84
N ALA A 194 -7.23 9.18 3.49
CA ALA A 194 -8.65 9.20 3.83
C ALA A 194 -9.01 10.41 4.71
N HIS A 195 -8.15 10.77 5.66
CA HIS A 195 -8.31 11.96 6.49
C HIS A 195 -8.28 13.26 5.69
N LEU A 196 -7.27 13.43 4.83
CA LEU A 196 -7.12 14.61 3.99
C LEU A 196 -8.31 14.76 3.02
N LEU A 197 -8.79 13.66 2.44
CA LEU A 197 -9.95 13.67 1.56
C LEU A 197 -11.25 14.04 2.30
N ARG A 198 -11.42 13.64 3.58
CA ARG A 198 -12.56 14.11 4.39
C ARG A 198 -12.51 15.63 4.61
N LYS A 199 -11.32 16.17 4.95
CA LYS A 199 -11.12 17.62 5.12
C LYS A 199 -11.36 18.39 3.82
N GLN A 200 -10.92 17.84 2.69
CA GLN A 200 -11.25 18.39 1.38
C GLN A 200 -12.78 18.42 1.16
N GLY A 201 -13.47 17.32 1.47
CA GLY A 201 -14.93 17.23 1.33
C GLY A 201 -15.72 18.17 2.26
N SER A 202 -15.16 18.55 3.42
CA SER A 202 -15.75 19.53 4.34
C SER A 202 -15.39 20.99 4.02
N GLY A 203 -14.54 21.24 3.02
CA GLY A 203 -14.08 22.58 2.65
C GLY A 203 -13.01 23.16 3.58
N GLU A 204 -12.35 22.33 4.39
CA GLU A 204 -11.29 22.75 5.33
C GLU A 204 -9.92 22.96 4.66
N GLY A 205 -9.83 22.84 3.33
CA GLY A 205 -8.60 23.06 2.55
C GLY A 205 -7.56 21.95 2.77
N ALA A 206 -7.54 20.97 1.87
CA ALA A 206 -6.60 19.84 1.93
C ALA A 206 -6.28 19.22 0.56
N GLU A 207 -6.76 19.82 -0.53
CA GLU A 207 -6.64 19.34 -1.91
C GLU A 207 -5.19 19.09 -2.30
N GLY A 208 -4.32 20.07 -2.03
CA GLY A 208 -2.89 19.99 -2.32
C GLY A 208 -2.17 18.91 -1.51
N LEU A 209 -2.55 18.75 -0.24
CA LEU A 209 -1.98 17.72 0.65
C LEU A 209 -2.45 16.32 0.25
N ALA A 210 -3.74 16.14 -0.02
CA ALA A 210 -4.31 14.88 -0.48
C ALA A 210 -3.67 14.45 -1.80
N SER A 211 -3.53 15.39 -2.74
CA SER A 211 -2.85 15.14 -4.01
C SER A 211 -1.37 14.80 -3.83
N SER A 212 -0.67 15.51 -2.94
CA SER A 212 0.75 15.25 -2.65
C SER A 212 0.97 13.86 -2.04
N LEU A 213 0.10 13.44 -1.11
CA LEU A 213 0.19 12.11 -0.52
C LEU A 213 -0.17 11.01 -1.53
N LEU A 214 -1.22 11.23 -2.34
CA LEU A 214 -1.63 10.23 -3.33
C LEU A 214 -0.57 10.04 -4.42
N PHE A 215 -0.17 11.11 -5.11
CA PHE A 215 0.70 11.02 -6.29
C PHE A 215 2.20 11.13 -5.96
N GLY A 216 2.54 11.84 -4.88
CA GLY A 216 3.92 11.98 -4.41
C GLY A 216 4.41 10.78 -3.59
N HIS A 217 3.50 10.01 -3.00
CA HIS A 217 3.79 8.81 -2.20
C HIS A 217 3.09 7.56 -2.77
N LEU A 218 1.82 7.32 -2.42
CA LEU A 218 1.12 6.04 -2.66
C LEU A 218 1.24 5.49 -4.09
N VAL A 219 0.97 6.31 -5.12
CA VAL A 219 1.06 5.87 -6.53
C VAL A 219 2.47 5.42 -6.92
N ARG A 220 3.52 5.99 -6.32
CA ARG A 220 4.91 5.67 -6.68
C ARG A 220 5.34 4.27 -6.23
N TRP A 221 4.83 3.80 -5.10
CA TRP A 221 5.35 2.61 -4.44
C TRP A 221 4.29 1.52 -4.20
N ALA A 222 3.07 1.90 -3.83
CA ALA A 222 2.07 0.96 -3.34
C ALA A 222 1.62 -0.02 -4.43
N GLY A 223 1.68 0.35 -5.71
CA GLY A 223 1.44 -0.58 -6.82
C GLY A 223 2.47 -1.71 -6.91
N LYS A 224 3.76 -1.42 -6.62
CA LYS A 224 4.83 -2.42 -6.55
C LYS A 224 4.69 -3.30 -5.31
N PHE A 225 4.33 -2.70 -4.18
CA PHE A 225 3.96 -3.43 -2.95
C PHE A 225 2.80 -4.39 -3.19
N CYS A 226 1.72 -3.95 -3.85
CA CYS A 226 0.59 -4.81 -4.17
C CYS A 226 1.00 -6.01 -5.03
N ALA A 227 1.89 -5.81 -6.01
CA ALA A 227 2.39 -6.91 -6.82
C ALA A 227 3.16 -7.96 -5.98
N ASP A 228 3.98 -7.52 -5.03
CA ASP A 228 4.69 -8.42 -4.11
C ASP A 228 3.70 -9.16 -3.16
N VAL A 229 2.67 -8.48 -2.66
CA VAL A 229 1.58 -9.09 -1.87
C VAL A 229 0.82 -10.13 -2.69
N GLU A 230 0.41 -9.80 -3.91
CA GLU A 230 -0.33 -10.72 -4.79
C GLU A 230 0.45 -12.01 -5.06
N GLU A 231 1.77 -11.91 -5.17
CA GLU A 231 2.64 -13.05 -5.40
C GLU A 231 2.82 -13.92 -4.15
N LEU A 232 2.88 -13.31 -2.95
CA LEU A 232 3.27 -14.01 -1.72
C LEU A 232 2.15 -14.32 -0.72
N SER A 233 0.98 -13.68 -0.82
CA SER A 233 0.04 -13.63 0.31
C SER A 233 -0.39 -15.00 0.84
N GLY A 234 -0.54 -15.98 -0.05
CA GLY A 234 -1.15 -17.27 0.26
C GLY A 234 -2.52 -17.13 0.95
N SER A 235 -3.20 -16.00 0.75
CA SER A 235 -4.48 -15.62 1.34
C SER A 235 -5.29 -14.82 0.32
N GLU A 236 -6.50 -15.27 0.04
CA GLU A 236 -7.46 -14.63 -0.85
C GLU A 236 -7.82 -13.22 -0.37
N PHE A 237 -7.83 -13.00 0.95
CA PHE A 237 -8.11 -11.68 1.51
C PHE A 237 -7.04 -10.67 1.12
N TYR A 238 -5.78 -10.93 1.50
CA TYR A 238 -4.67 -10.00 1.23
C TYR A 238 -4.36 -9.87 -0.26
N ARG A 239 -4.50 -10.96 -1.04
CA ARG A 239 -4.38 -10.88 -2.50
C ARG A 239 -5.50 -10.02 -3.09
N GLY A 240 -6.74 -10.22 -2.64
CA GLY A 240 -7.89 -9.45 -3.13
C GLY A 240 -7.79 -7.96 -2.79
N THR A 241 -7.37 -7.61 -1.57
CA THR A 241 -7.20 -6.21 -1.16
C THR A 241 -6.04 -5.53 -1.88
N ALA A 242 -4.94 -6.23 -2.15
CA ALA A 242 -3.84 -5.73 -2.97
C ALA A 242 -4.28 -5.48 -4.43
N MET A 243 -5.04 -6.39 -5.03
CA MET A 243 -5.56 -6.21 -6.38
C MET A 243 -6.52 -5.01 -6.48
N ILE A 244 -7.37 -4.81 -5.46
CA ILE A 244 -8.26 -3.64 -5.37
C ILE A 244 -7.43 -2.37 -5.24
N LEU A 245 -6.47 -2.31 -4.30
CA LEU A 245 -5.62 -1.12 -4.10
C LEU A 245 -4.84 -0.77 -5.38
N ARG A 246 -4.19 -1.75 -6.00
CA ARG A 246 -3.45 -1.55 -7.27
C ARG A 246 -4.37 -1.03 -8.36
N GLY A 247 -5.54 -1.63 -8.53
CA GLY A 247 -6.52 -1.22 -9.53
C GLY A 247 -7.01 0.22 -9.31
N VAL A 248 -7.29 0.58 -8.05
CA VAL A 248 -7.70 1.93 -7.65
C VAL A 248 -6.60 2.95 -7.95
N LEU A 249 -5.35 2.68 -7.55
CA LEU A 249 -4.24 3.59 -7.81
C LEU A 249 -4.00 3.78 -9.32
N SER A 250 -4.15 2.73 -10.12
CA SER A 250 -4.08 2.84 -11.58
C SER A 250 -5.22 3.68 -12.18
N LEU A 251 -6.43 3.63 -11.61
CA LEU A 251 -7.53 4.49 -12.03
C LEU A 251 -7.25 5.96 -11.68
N GLU A 252 -6.72 6.22 -10.49
CA GLU A 252 -6.33 7.55 -10.02
C GLU A 252 -5.23 8.16 -10.90
N GLU A 253 -4.21 7.38 -11.27
CA GLU A 253 -3.13 7.81 -12.15
C GLU A 253 -3.62 8.10 -13.58
N LYS A 254 -4.51 7.27 -14.14
CA LYS A 254 -5.16 7.55 -15.44
C LYS A 254 -6.02 8.80 -15.39
N GLY A 255 -6.76 8.99 -14.30
CA GLY A 255 -7.54 10.21 -14.06
C GLY A 255 -6.66 11.46 -14.00
N ARG A 256 -5.46 11.35 -13.44
CA ARG A 256 -4.44 12.42 -13.43
C ARG A 256 -3.97 12.79 -14.84
N GLU A 257 -3.72 11.81 -15.70
CA GLU A 257 -3.19 12.04 -17.06
C GLU A 257 -4.25 12.56 -18.04
N GLY A 258 -5.51 12.15 -17.88
CA GLY A 258 -6.62 12.61 -18.73
C GLY A 258 -7.16 14.01 -18.40
N GLY A 259 -6.69 14.62 -17.31
CA GLY A 259 -7.08 15.97 -16.86
C GLY A 259 -6.02 17.06 -17.05
N ALA A 260 -4.87 16.71 -17.66
CA ALA A 260 -3.79 17.64 -18.06
C ALA A 260 -3.94 18.05 -19.53
#